data_AF-A0A813X2C7-F1
#
_entry.id   AF-A0A813X2C7-F1
#
_cell.length_a   1.000
_cell.length_b   1.000
_cell.length_c   1.000
_cell.angle_alpha   90.00
_cell.angle_beta   90.00
_cell.angle_gamma   90.00
#
_symmetry.space_group_name_H-M   'P 1'
#
loop_
_entity.id
_entity.type
_entity.pdbx_description
1 polymer ?
#
loop_
_entity_poly.entity_id
_entity_poly.type
_entity_poly.pdbx_seq_one_letter_code
_entity_poly.pdbx_strand_id
1 'polypeptide(L)'
;MTEHPQASTHSIIKHLKRVVPVLVGPQIPRKDREETQERYSRAIATLFIPWRAAKDLCDVNQSWYEALSSRQESLSTESQQIIENIQLLYECKKDRDAHLQQIIANVQTSDQIDPRLFPRNMRIDSDDEDDEDLDQNETYLNFLDSLSDNNASAFMSHLS
;
A
#
# COMPACT_ATOMS: atom_id res chain seq x y z
N MET A 1 35.16 22.26 -4.58
CA MET A 1 33.94 21.43 -4.76
C MET A 1 33.53 21.45 -6.25
N THR A 2 34.41 21.01 -7.14
CA THR A 2 34.23 21.06 -8.62
C THR A 2 34.44 19.69 -9.27
N GLU A 3 34.68 18.64 -8.50
CA GLU A 3 35.05 17.31 -9.02
C GLU A 3 33.86 16.38 -9.31
N HIS A 4 32.61 16.79 -9.03
CA HIS A 4 31.45 15.96 -9.37
C HIS A 4 30.99 16.25 -10.81
N PRO A 5 30.76 15.24 -11.67
CA PRO A 5 30.36 15.41 -13.08
C PRO A 5 29.09 16.27 -13.28
N GLN A 6 28.21 16.30 -12.28
CA GLN A 6 26.96 17.06 -12.31
C GLN A 6 26.97 18.33 -11.47
N ALA A 7 28.13 18.79 -10.99
CA ALA A 7 28.23 19.99 -10.14
C ALA A 7 27.67 21.26 -10.81
N SER A 8 27.61 21.32 -12.14
CA SER A 8 27.02 22.43 -12.90
C SER A 8 25.51 22.36 -13.08
N THR A 9 24.90 21.18 -12.95
CA THR A 9 23.46 20.95 -13.21
C THR A 9 22.66 20.61 -11.97
N HIS A 10 23.29 20.07 -10.93
CA HIS A 10 22.63 19.61 -9.72
C HIS A 10 23.16 20.35 -8.50
N SER A 11 22.24 20.94 -7.74
CA SER A 11 22.51 21.57 -6.45
C SER A 11 21.85 20.76 -5.33
N ILE A 12 22.59 20.50 -4.26
CA ILE A 12 22.03 19.86 -3.07
C ILE A 12 21.21 20.92 -2.31
N ILE A 13 19.92 20.66 -2.14
CA ILE A 13 19.02 21.56 -1.42
C ILE A 13 18.66 20.91 -0.08
N LYS A 14 18.84 21.67 1.01
CA LYS A 14 18.34 21.30 2.33
C LYS A 14 16.95 21.90 2.53
N HIS A 15 15.94 21.05 2.69
CA HIS A 15 14.61 21.50 3.09
C HIS A 15 14.62 21.92 4.56
N LEU A 16 14.30 23.18 4.83
CA LEU A 16 14.17 23.72 6.20
C LEU A 16 12.75 23.56 6.76
N LYS A 17 11.75 23.41 5.88
CA LYS A 17 10.37 23.13 6.24
C LYS A 17 10.17 21.61 6.28
N ARG A 18 9.32 21.14 7.19
CA ARG A 18 8.89 19.74 7.21
C ARG A 18 8.09 19.46 5.93
N VAL A 19 8.45 18.41 5.23
CA VAL A 19 7.75 17.94 4.01
C VAL A 19 7.50 16.45 4.21
N VAL A 20 6.33 15.97 3.79
CA VAL A 20 6.05 14.54 3.78
C VAL A 20 6.63 13.98 2.48
N PRO A 21 7.64 13.09 2.53
CA PRO A 21 8.19 12.49 1.32
C PRO A 21 7.18 11.53 0.70
N VAL A 22 7.00 11.61 -0.62
CA VAL A 22 6.27 10.60 -1.38
C VAL A 22 7.26 9.51 -1.76
N LEU A 23 7.03 8.30 -1.28
CA LEU A 23 7.84 7.13 -1.64
C LEU A 23 7.43 6.67 -3.04
N VAL A 24 8.40 6.57 -3.94
CA VAL A 24 8.22 6.06 -5.30
C VAL A 24 8.88 4.69 -5.37
N GLY A 25 8.10 3.66 -5.68
CA GLY A 25 8.57 2.29 -5.80
C GLY A 25 7.52 1.26 -5.37
N PRO A 26 7.92 -0.02 -5.26
CA PRO A 26 7.07 -1.10 -4.76
C PRO A 26 6.55 -0.79 -3.36
N GLN A 27 5.39 -1.35 -3.02
CA GLN A 27 4.82 -1.19 -1.68
C GLN A 27 5.73 -1.84 -0.62
N ILE A 28 5.72 -1.26 0.58
CA ILE A 28 6.43 -1.84 1.73
C ILE A 28 5.74 -3.15 2.10
N PRO A 29 6.42 -4.31 2.11
CA PRO A 29 5.76 -5.59 2.37
C PRO A 29 5.07 -5.64 3.73
N ARG A 30 4.13 -6.55 3.91
CA ARG A 30 3.49 -6.78 5.21
C ARG A 30 4.44 -7.43 6.21
N LYS A 31 4.21 -7.19 7.51
CA LYS A 31 4.99 -7.80 8.59
C LYS A 31 4.49 -9.20 8.99
N ASP A 32 3.20 -9.47 8.82
CA ASP A 32 2.49 -10.61 9.43
C ASP A 32 2.66 -11.95 8.67
N ARG A 33 3.53 -12.01 7.66
CA ARG A 33 3.86 -13.25 6.93
C ARG A 33 5.35 -13.52 7.01
N GLU A 34 5.71 -14.77 7.28
CA GLU A 34 7.13 -15.21 7.35
C GLU A 34 7.84 -14.96 6.01
N GLU A 35 7.19 -15.25 4.90
CA GLU A 35 7.74 -15.08 3.55
C GLU A 35 8.10 -13.61 3.21
N THR A 36 7.38 -12.65 3.80
CA THR A 36 7.62 -11.21 3.58
C THR A 36 8.47 -10.57 4.68
N GLN A 37 8.76 -11.29 5.78
CA GLN A 37 9.39 -10.75 6.97
C GLN A 37 10.76 -10.12 6.70
N GLU A 38 11.62 -10.80 5.93
CA GLU A 38 12.95 -10.27 5.58
C GLU A 38 12.85 -9.03 4.69
N ARG A 39 11.94 -9.03 3.70
CA ARG A 39 11.72 -7.89 2.81
C ARG A 39 11.15 -6.70 3.56
N TYR A 40 10.20 -6.92 4.46
CA TYR A 40 9.66 -5.91 5.37
C TYR A 40 10.76 -5.32 6.25
N SER A 41 11.53 -6.18 6.92
CA SER A 41 12.58 -5.75 7.85
C SER A 41 13.63 -4.89 7.16
N ARG A 42 14.02 -5.28 5.94
CA ARG A 42 14.92 -4.50 5.08
C ARG A 42 14.34 -3.13 4.70
N ALA A 43 13.06 -3.08 4.31
CA ALA A 43 12.40 -1.83 3.94
C ALA A 43 12.34 -0.86 5.13
N ILE A 44 11.91 -1.34 6.31
CA ILE A 44 11.83 -0.52 7.53
C ILE A 44 13.22 -0.06 7.98
N ALA A 45 14.22 -0.94 7.97
CA ALA A 45 15.60 -0.56 8.31
C ALA A 45 16.12 0.54 7.39
N THR A 46 15.86 0.42 6.08
CA THR A 46 16.31 1.40 5.08
C THR A 46 15.67 2.78 5.26
N LEU A 47 14.40 2.82 5.66
CA LEU A 47 13.62 4.05 5.77
C LEU A 47 13.82 4.78 7.10
N PHE A 48 13.94 4.03 8.20
CA PHE A 48 13.86 4.60 9.55
C PHE A 48 15.17 4.59 10.34
N ILE A 49 16.16 3.81 9.91
CA ILE A 49 17.48 3.81 10.55
C ILE A 49 18.40 4.72 9.74
N PRO A 50 19.18 5.63 10.36
CA PRO A 50 20.19 6.40 9.62
C PRO A 50 21.34 5.50 9.16
N TRP A 51 21.74 5.58 7.90
CA TRP A 51 22.84 4.79 7.33
C TRP A 51 23.65 5.58 6.30
N ARG A 52 24.90 5.16 6.08
CA ARG A 52 25.78 5.63 4.99
C ARG A 52 26.20 4.51 4.05
N ALA A 53 26.20 3.28 4.54
CA ALA A 53 26.45 2.06 3.78
C ALA A 53 25.49 0.95 4.22
N ALA A 54 25.27 -0.06 3.36
CA ALA A 54 24.37 -1.18 3.66
C ALA A 54 24.77 -1.94 4.95
N LYS A 55 26.07 -2.04 5.23
CA LYS A 55 26.60 -2.66 6.47
C LYS A 55 26.17 -1.93 7.74
N ASP A 56 25.83 -0.65 7.65
CA ASP A 56 25.32 0.10 8.81
C ASP A 56 23.93 -0.41 9.19
N LEU A 57 23.19 -0.99 8.23
CA LEU A 57 21.85 -1.53 8.43
C LEU A 57 21.86 -3.01 8.84
N CYS A 58 22.65 -3.84 8.16
CA CYS A 58 22.65 -5.30 8.33
C CYS A 58 24.06 -5.84 8.07
N ASP A 59 24.59 -6.65 9.01
CA ASP A 59 25.88 -7.33 8.85
C ASP A 59 25.72 -8.58 7.98
N VAL A 60 26.82 -9.06 7.39
CA VAL A 60 26.85 -10.20 6.45
C VAL A 60 26.35 -11.50 7.10
N ASN A 61 26.54 -11.64 8.41
CA ASN A 61 26.15 -12.83 9.17
C ASN A 61 24.84 -12.67 9.95
N GLN A 62 24.04 -11.64 9.62
CA GLN A 62 22.82 -11.30 10.33
C GLN A 62 21.63 -11.27 9.35
N SER A 63 20.44 -11.70 9.79
CA SER A 63 19.22 -11.49 8.99
C SER A 63 18.71 -10.05 9.10
N TRP A 64 17.89 -9.61 8.15
CA TRP A 64 17.30 -8.27 8.23
C TRP A 64 16.33 -8.17 9.40
N TYR A 65 15.62 -9.25 9.71
CA TYR A 65 14.75 -9.33 10.88
C TYR A 65 15.54 -9.08 12.17
N GLU A 66 16.63 -9.82 12.40
CA GLU A 66 17.47 -9.65 13.59
C GLU A 66 18.05 -8.24 13.68
N ALA A 67 18.51 -7.70 12.54
CA ALA A 67 19.08 -6.36 12.46
C ALA A 67 18.07 -5.29 12.87
N LEU A 68 16.84 -5.37 12.38
CA LEU A 68 15.76 -4.46 12.74
C LEU A 68 15.35 -4.64 14.20
N SER A 69 15.12 -5.88 14.64
CA SER A 69 14.69 -6.19 16.02
C SER A 69 15.66 -5.63 17.06
N SER A 70 16.97 -5.74 16.81
CA SER A 70 18.00 -5.22 17.73
C SER A 70 18.00 -3.69 17.89
N ARG A 71 17.34 -2.96 16.98
CA ARG A 71 17.36 -1.50 16.91
C ARG A 71 16.00 -0.86 17.08
N GLN A 72 14.94 -1.65 17.13
CA GLN A 72 13.57 -1.16 17.17
C GLN A 72 13.31 -0.20 18.34
N GLU A 73 13.94 -0.46 19.50
CA GLU A 73 13.85 0.38 20.69
C GLU A 73 14.56 1.73 20.55
N SER A 74 15.51 1.85 19.63
CA SER A 74 16.25 3.10 19.38
C SER A 74 15.52 4.06 18.43
N LEU A 75 14.45 3.58 17.77
CA LEU A 75 13.65 4.40 16.87
C LEU A 75 12.84 5.43 17.66
N SER A 76 12.62 6.59 17.07
CA SER A 76 11.75 7.60 17.69
C SER A 76 10.31 7.11 17.77
N THR A 77 9.55 7.62 18.74
CA THR A 77 8.13 7.30 18.91
C THR A 77 7.32 7.60 17.64
N GLU A 78 7.63 8.70 16.94
CA GLU A 78 6.97 9.03 15.67
C GLU A 78 7.30 8.01 14.58
N SER A 79 8.54 7.51 14.53
CA SER A 79 8.95 6.49 13.57
C SER A 79 8.23 5.18 13.86
N GLN A 80 8.16 4.77 15.12
CA GLN A 80 7.42 3.58 15.55
C GLN A 80 5.93 3.67 15.17
N GLN A 81 5.31 4.82 15.39
CA GLN A 81 3.91 5.05 15.00
C GLN A 81 3.69 4.95 13.48
N ILE A 82 4.62 5.47 12.66
CA ILE A 82 4.54 5.31 11.21
C ILE A 82 4.69 3.83 10.82
N ILE A 83 5.62 3.11 11.44
CA ILE A 83 5.85 1.68 11.19
C ILE A 83 4.59 0.86 11.52
N GLU A 84 3.94 1.16 12.65
CA GLU A 84 2.66 0.53 13.02
C GLU A 84 1.55 0.86 12.03
N ASN A 85 1.45 2.12 11.59
CA ASN A 85 0.47 2.54 10.60
C ASN A 85 0.64 1.82 9.26
N ILE A 86 1.87 1.51 8.84
CA ILE A 86 2.12 0.73 7.61
C ILE A 86 1.41 -0.63 7.70
N GLN A 87 1.53 -1.33 8.83
CA GLN A 87 0.85 -2.61 9.03
C GLN A 87 -0.66 -2.43 9.12
N LEU A 88 -1.14 -1.42 9.83
CA LEU A 88 -2.58 -1.12 9.97
C LEU A 88 -3.24 -0.86 8.62
N LEU A 89 -2.56 -0.16 7.70
CA LEU A 89 -3.08 0.08 6.34
C LEU A 89 -3.36 -1.22 5.59
N TYR A 90 -2.54 -2.25 5.79
CA TYR A 90 -2.75 -3.56 5.19
C TYR A 90 -3.89 -4.35 5.82
N GLU A 91 -4.11 -4.19 7.12
CA GLU A 91 -5.24 -4.78 7.85
C GLU A 91 -6.54 -4.14 7.37
N CYS A 92 -6.61 -2.81 7.34
CA CYS A 92 -7.77 -2.09 6.81
C CYS A 92 -8.06 -2.42 5.34
N LYS A 93 -7.01 -2.53 4.50
CA LYS A 93 -7.17 -2.95 3.10
C LYS A 93 -7.81 -4.35 3.04
N LYS A 94 -7.27 -5.31 3.79
CA LYS A 94 -7.77 -6.69 3.83
C LYS A 94 -9.24 -6.75 4.27
N ASP A 95 -9.60 -6.03 5.34
CA ASP A 95 -10.97 -6.02 5.87
C ASP A 95 -11.95 -5.40 4.88
N ARG A 96 -11.55 -4.31 4.23
CA ARG A 96 -12.33 -3.67 3.16
C ARG A 96 -12.53 -4.63 1.99
N ASP A 97 -11.46 -5.25 1.51
CA ASP A 97 -11.52 -6.12 0.33
C ASP A 97 -12.39 -7.37 0.63
N ALA A 98 -12.31 -7.93 1.84
CA ALA A 98 -13.20 -9.01 2.29
C ALA A 98 -14.68 -8.59 2.34
N HIS A 99 -14.96 -7.39 2.85
CA HIS A 99 -16.33 -6.85 2.87
C HIS A 99 -16.87 -6.64 1.45
N LEU A 100 -16.05 -6.14 0.53
CA LEU A 100 -16.42 -5.97 -0.88
C LEU A 100 -16.71 -7.31 -1.56
N GLN A 101 -15.87 -8.33 -1.34
CA GLN A 101 -16.10 -9.68 -1.87
C GLN A 101 -17.43 -10.26 -1.38
N GLN A 102 -17.78 -10.04 -0.11
CA GLN A 102 -19.06 -10.48 0.43
C GLN A 102 -20.25 -9.79 -0.25
N ILE A 103 -20.17 -8.48 -0.50
CA ILE A 103 -21.20 -7.74 -1.24
C ILE A 103 -21.37 -8.32 -2.65
N ILE A 104 -20.27 -8.55 -3.37
CA ILE A 104 -20.29 -9.10 -4.72
C ILE A 104 -20.94 -10.48 -4.75
N ALA A 105 -20.57 -11.38 -3.82
CA ALA A 105 -21.16 -12.71 -3.71
C ALA A 105 -22.66 -12.67 -3.42
N ASN A 106 -23.10 -11.79 -2.52
CA ASN A 106 -24.51 -11.60 -2.20
C ASN A 106 -25.31 -11.07 -3.41
N VAL A 107 -24.72 -10.18 -4.21
CA VAL A 107 -25.34 -9.67 -5.44
C VAL A 107 -25.46 -10.77 -6.49
N GLN A 108 -24.43 -11.59 -6.71
CA GLN A 108 -24.47 -12.70 -7.66
C GLN A 108 -25.54 -13.75 -7.32
N THR A 109 -25.89 -13.88 -6.04
CA THR A 109 -26.93 -14.80 -5.56
C THR A 109 -28.35 -14.26 -5.78
N SER A 110 -28.49 -12.95 -5.99
CA SER A 110 -29.78 -12.29 -6.26
C SER A 110 -29.89 -12.00 -7.75
N ASP A 111 -30.69 -12.79 -8.48
CA ASP A 111 -30.94 -12.77 -9.95
C ASP A 111 -31.46 -11.42 -10.54
N GLN A 112 -31.34 -10.30 -9.82
CA GLN A 112 -31.96 -9.01 -10.13
C GLN A 112 -31.00 -7.95 -10.72
N ILE A 113 -29.70 -8.23 -10.87
CA ILE A 113 -28.73 -7.22 -11.35
C ILE A 113 -28.09 -7.68 -12.67
N ASP A 114 -28.21 -6.85 -13.72
CA ASP A 114 -27.68 -7.12 -15.07
C ASP A 114 -26.16 -7.39 -15.00
N PRO A 115 -25.69 -8.56 -15.47
CA PRO A 115 -24.26 -8.92 -15.52
C PRO A 115 -23.36 -7.90 -16.24
N ARG A 116 -23.94 -6.99 -17.04
CA ARG A 116 -23.21 -5.87 -17.68
C ARG A 116 -22.82 -4.75 -16.73
N LEU A 117 -23.36 -4.71 -15.51
CA LEU A 117 -23.00 -3.75 -14.48
C LEU A 117 -21.72 -4.14 -13.72
N PHE A 118 -21.21 -5.36 -13.94
CA PHE A 118 -19.90 -5.75 -13.46
C PHE A 118 -18.83 -5.33 -14.48
N PRO A 119 -17.87 -4.48 -14.08
CA PRO A 119 -16.72 -4.13 -14.91
C PRO A 119 -16.02 -5.39 -15.42
N ARG A 120 -15.53 -5.37 -16.67
CA ARG A 120 -14.91 -6.54 -17.35
C ARG A 120 -13.73 -7.14 -16.57
N ASN A 121 -13.11 -6.33 -15.72
CA ASN A 121 -12.01 -6.59 -14.79
C ASN A 121 -12.45 -7.21 -13.44
N MET A 122 -13.73 -7.47 -13.22
CA MET A 122 -14.26 -8.18 -12.05
C MET A 122 -14.64 -9.65 -12.37
N ARG A 123 -14.30 -10.12 -13.59
CA ARG A 123 -14.33 -11.56 -13.91
C ARG A 123 -13.17 -12.20 -13.16
N ILE A 124 -13.51 -12.94 -12.11
CA ILE A 124 -12.54 -13.71 -11.31
C ILE A 124 -12.10 -14.89 -12.19
N ASP A 125 -11.10 -14.67 -13.03
CA ASP A 125 -10.22 -15.76 -13.43
C ASP A 125 -9.23 -15.93 -12.26
N SER A 126 -9.45 -17.00 -11.53
CA SER A 126 -8.56 -17.49 -10.48
C SER A 126 -7.30 -18.06 -11.13
N ASP A 127 -6.16 -17.36 -11.03
CA ASP A 127 -4.81 -17.94 -10.85
C ASP A 127 -3.66 -16.93 -11.05
N ASP A 128 -3.76 -15.69 -10.56
CA ASP A 128 -2.59 -14.81 -10.54
C ASP A 128 -2.31 -14.31 -9.11
N GLU A 129 -1.41 -15.04 -8.42
CA GLU A 129 -0.61 -14.50 -7.31
C GLU A 129 0.41 -13.51 -7.88
N ASP A 130 -0.04 -12.34 -8.33
CA ASP A 130 0.87 -11.25 -8.68
C ASP A 130 0.51 -10.00 -7.88
N ASP A 131 1.52 -9.48 -7.19
CA ASP A 131 1.55 -8.30 -6.32
C ASP A 131 1.39 -6.99 -7.13
N GLU A 132 0.62 -7.00 -8.22
CA GLU A 132 0.28 -5.84 -9.04
C GLU A 132 -1.19 -5.47 -8.77
N ASP A 133 -1.41 -4.33 -8.09
CA ASP A 133 -2.19 -3.23 -8.66
C ASP A 133 -2.66 -2.22 -7.60
N LEU A 134 -2.11 -1.01 -7.74
CA LEU A 134 -2.68 0.24 -7.23
C LEU A 134 -3.99 0.61 -7.96
N ASP A 135 -4.33 -0.05 -9.07
CA ASP A 135 -5.49 0.21 -9.93
C ASP A 135 -6.80 -0.47 -9.48
N GLN A 136 -6.72 -1.50 -8.65
CA GLN A 136 -7.93 -2.16 -8.15
C GLN A 136 -8.75 -1.23 -7.25
N ASN A 137 -8.08 -0.40 -6.44
CA ASN A 137 -8.78 0.51 -5.50
C ASN A 137 -9.56 1.62 -6.23
N GLU A 138 -9.01 2.20 -7.31
CA GLU A 138 -9.74 3.15 -8.18
C GLU A 138 -10.92 2.46 -8.86
N THR A 139 -10.72 1.23 -9.34
CA THR A 139 -11.77 0.41 -9.94
C THR A 139 -12.91 0.11 -8.95
N TYR A 140 -12.58 -0.23 -7.70
CA TYR A 140 -13.57 -0.50 -6.64
C TYR A 140 -14.34 0.76 -6.23
N LEU A 141 -13.67 1.92 -6.15
CA LEU A 141 -14.32 3.19 -5.84
C LEU A 141 -15.28 3.63 -6.95
N ASN A 142 -14.88 3.48 -8.22
CA ASN A 142 -15.74 3.77 -9.37
C ASN A 142 -16.98 2.85 -9.40
N PHE A 143 -16.83 1.59 -8.98
CA PHE A 143 -17.97 0.67 -8.84
C PHE A 143 -18.95 1.12 -7.74
N LEU A 144 -18.45 1.51 -6.57
CA LEU A 144 -19.31 2.00 -5.48
C LEU A 144 -20.05 3.30 -5.85
N ASP A 145 -19.40 4.19 -6.59
CA ASP A 145 -20.01 5.43 -7.09
C ASP A 145 -21.19 5.12 -8.02
N SER A 146 -21.00 4.16 -8.93
CA SER A 146 -22.05 3.68 -9.85
C SER A 146 -23.24 3.00 -9.15
N LEU A 147 -23.01 2.35 -8.01
CA LEU A 147 -24.09 1.78 -7.19
C LEU A 147 -24.89 2.89 -6.47
N SER A 148 -24.23 3.97 -6.07
CA SER A 148 -24.87 5.13 -5.45
C SER A 148 -25.74 5.89 -6.46
N ASP A 149 -25.26 6.04 -7.69
CA ASP A 149 -25.97 6.71 -8.78
C ASP A 149 -27.20 5.94 -9.26
N ASN A 150 -27.13 4.60 -9.31
CA ASN A 150 -28.28 3.76 -9.65
C ASN A 150 -29.39 3.84 -8.60
N ASN A 151 -29.04 3.98 -7.31
CA ASN A 151 -30.02 4.23 -6.25
C ASN A 151 -30.61 5.65 -6.32
N ALA A 152 -29.82 6.67 -6.70
CA ALA A 152 -30.31 8.04 -6.87
C ALA A 152 -31.27 8.16 -8.07
N SER A 153 -31.01 7.46 -9.17
CA SER A 153 -31.85 7.49 -10.37
C SER A 153 -33.19 6.77 -10.18
N ALA A 154 -33.24 5.72 -9.33
CA ALA A 154 -34.48 5.02 -8.98
C ALA A 154 -35.40 5.85 -8.06
N PHE A 155 -34.85 6.74 -7.24
CA PHE A 155 -35.64 7.63 -6.37
C PHE A 155 -36.26 8.82 -7.12
N MET A 156 -35.62 9.33 -8.19
CA MET A 156 -36.19 10.43 -9.00
C MET A 156 -37.27 9.99 -10.01
N SER A 157 -37.29 8.72 -10.44
CA SER A 157 -38.31 8.21 -11.37
C SER A 157 -39.67 7.92 -10.71
N HIS A 158 -39.76 8.01 -9.38
CA HIS A 158 -40.99 7.75 -8.61
C HIS A 158 -41.74 9.03 -8.17
N LEU A 159 -41.26 10.21 -8.59
CA LEU A 159 -41.82 11.54 -8.23
C LEU A 159 -42.28 12.38 -9.44
N SER A 160 -42.60 11.77 -10.58
CA SER A 160 -43.31 12.41 -11.71
C SER A 160 -44.59 11.65 -12.02
#